data_AF-A0A101X989-F1
#
_entry.id   AF-A0A101X989-F1
#
_cell.length_a   1.000
_cell.length_b   1.000
_cell.length_c   1.000
_cell.angle_alpha   90.00
_cell.angle_beta   90.00
_cell.angle_gamma   90.00
#
_symmetry.space_group_name_H-M   'P 1'
#
loop_
_entity.id
_entity.type
_entity.pdbx_description
1 polymer ?
#
loop_
_entity_poly.entity_id
_entity_poly.type
_entity_poly.pdbx_seq_one_letter_code
_entity_poly.pdbx_strand_id
1 'polypeptide(L)'
;MDLVRDLARALRDLDRAAQRYGDEELGEAVARLMKELGAVVEVLGKLADVHEELDMLVRGVLRLDSPAIAEVELKDGEDISSFMERCREAGADPNRSLAYLLATERAKLVKDGGRVVLRLVGRRT
;
A
#
# COMPACT_ATOMS: atom_id res chain seq x y z
N MET A 1 1.43 -1.04 -12.37
CA MET A 1 1.96 -2.21 -13.10
C MET A 1 1.92 -2.03 -14.62
N ASP A 2 1.22 -1.02 -15.14
CA ASP A 2 1.03 -0.86 -16.58
C ASP A 2 2.34 -0.53 -17.31
N LEU A 3 3.20 0.31 -16.73
CA LEU A 3 4.51 0.66 -17.29
C LEU A 3 5.40 -0.55 -17.64
N VAL A 4 5.50 -1.53 -16.74
CA VAL A 4 6.33 -2.75 -16.96
C VAL A 4 5.73 -3.61 -18.06
N ARG A 5 4.40 -3.73 -18.11
CA ARG A 5 3.69 -4.49 -19.14
C ARG A 5 3.83 -3.82 -20.51
N ASP A 6 3.70 -2.51 -20.55
CA ASP A 6 3.82 -1.70 -21.77
C ASP A 6 5.25 -1.76 -22.32
N LEU A 7 6.26 -1.65 -21.44
CA LEU A 7 7.67 -1.78 -21.83
C LEU A 7 7.99 -3.20 -22.34
N ALA A 8 7.51 -4.25 -21.66
CA ALA A 8 7.67 -5.63 -22.14
C ALA A 8 6.97 -5.88 -23.48
N ARG A 9 5.87 -5.17 -23.76
CA ARG A 9 5.18 -5.22 -25.06
C ARG A 9 6.00 -4.52 -26.14
N ALA A 10 6.48 -3.30 -25.88
CA ALA A 10 7.32 -2.55 -26.80
C ALA A 10 8.61 -3.30 -27.17
N LEU A 11 9.27 -3.94 -26.19
CA LEU A 11 10.46 -4.76 -26.44
C LEU A 11 10.16 -5.97 -27.32
N ARG A 12 9.01 -6.63 -27.14
CA ARG A 12 8.59 -7.74 -28.01
C ARG A 12 8.28 -7.29 -29.44
N ASP A 13 7.71 -6.10 -29.59
CA ASP A 13 7.45 -5.54 -30.92
C ASP A 13 8.76 -5.15 -31.62
N LEU A 14 9.76 -4.66 -30.88
CA LEU A 14 11.11 -4.41 -31.38
C LEU A 14 11.86 -5.70 -31.74
N ASP A 15 11.77 -6.76 -30.95
CA ASP A 15 12.36 -8.08 -31.26
C ASP A 15 11.79 -8.64 -32.57
N ARG A 16 10.47 -8.55 -32.76
CA ARG A 16 9.82 -8.94 -34.01
C ARG A 16 10.29 -8.11 -35.20
N ALA A 17 10.50 -6.81 -35.00
CA ALA A 17 11.06 -5.94 -36.04
C ALA A 17 12.49 -6.36 -36.39
N ALA A 18 13.35 -6.57 -35.38
CA ALA A 18 14.73 -7.02 -35.55
C ALA A 18 14.79 -8.32 -36.37
N GLN A 19 13.98 -9.32 -36.02
CA GLN A 19 13.90 -10.59 -36.75
C GLN A 19 13.41 -10.40 -38.19
N ARG A 20 12.41 -9.53 -38.41
CA ARG A 20 11.85 -9.28 -39.74
C ARG A 20 12.85 -8.61 -40.67
N TYR A 21 13.72 -7.76 -40.14
CA TYR A 21 14.71 -7.01 -40.92
C TYR A 21 16.11 -7.65 -40.90
N GLY A 22 16.32 -8.74 -40.15
CA GLY A 22 17.63 -9.38 -40.00
C GLY A 22 18.63 -8.51 -39.24
N ASP A 23 18.15 -7.66 -38.34
CA ASP A 23 18.99 -6.74 -37.56
C ASP A 23 19.44 -7.43 -36.27
N GLU A 24 20.60 -8.11 -36.34
CA GLU A 24 21.16 -8.85 -35.22
C GLU A 24 21.59 -7.94 -34.05
N GLU A 25 22.10 -6.74 -34.35
CA GLU A 25 22.53 -5.76 -33.32
C GLU A 25 21.34 -5.28 -32.49
N LEU A 26 20.22 -4.95 -33.16
CA LEU A 26 18.97 -4.63 -32.49
C LEU A 26 18.43 -5.82 -31.68
N GLY A 27 18.47 -7.03 -32.24
CA GLY A 27 18.05 -8.24 -31.55
C GLY A 27 18.82 -8.48 -30.25
N GLU A 28 20.14 -8.34 -30.27
CA GLU A 28 20.96 -8.46 -29.06
C GLU A 28 20.67 -7.34 -28.04
N ALA A 29 20.46 -6.11 -28.49
CA ALA A 29 20.10 -5.00 -27.62
C ALA A 29 18.75 -5.25 -26.92
N VAL A 30 17.75 -5.73 -27.65
CA VAL A 30 16.44 -6.09 -27.10
C VAL A 30 16.56 -7.25 -26.11
N ALA A 31 17.33 -8.30 -26.43
CA ALA A 31 17.55 -9.43 -25.52
C ALA A 31 18.20 -8.98 -24.19
N ARG A 32 19.20 -8.10 -24.25
CA ARG A 32 19.81 -7.48 -23.06
C ARG A 32 18.78 -6.71 -22.25
N LEU A 33 17.97 -5.86 -22.87
CA LEU A 33 16.94 -5.08 -22.20
C LEU A 33 15.85 -5.96 -21.56
N MET A 34 15.43 -7.04 -22.22
CA MET A 34 14.46 -7.98 -21.64
C MET A 34 15.02 -8.68 -20.40
N LYS A 35 16.32 -9.02 -20.39
CA LYS A 35 16.99 -9.59 -19.22
C LYS A 35 17.02 -8.61 -18.05
N GLU A 36 17.42 -7.37 -18.29
CA GLU A 36 17.44 -6.32 -17.25
C GLU A 36 16.03 -6.05 -16.72
N LEU A 37 15.01 -6.02 -17.59
CA LEU A 37 13.62 -5.88 -17.18
C LEU A 37 13.17 -7.04 -16.26
N GLY A 38 13.60 -8.27 -16.55
CA GLY A 38 13.36 -9.42 -15.69
C GLY A 38 13.95 -9.25 -14.28
N ALA A 39 15.19 -8.75 -14.18
CA ALA A 39 15.82 -8.46 -12.90
C ALA A 39 15.07 -7.38 -12.11
N VAL A 40 14.60 -6.32 -12.79
CA VAL A 40 13.77 -5.27 -12.16
C VAL A 40 12.47 -5.85 -11.61
N VAL A 41 11.80 -6.72 -12.38
CA VAL A 41 10.57 -7.39 -11.93
C VAL A 41 10.83 -8.25 -10.70
N GLU A 42 11.95 -8.98 -10.64
CA GLU A 42 12.32 -9.78 -9.48
C GLU A 42 12.52 -8.91 -8.23
N VAL A 43 13.23 -7.78 -8.35
CA VAL A 43 13.44 -6.84 -7.25
C VAL A 43 12.11 -6.25 -6.77
N LEU A 44 11.23 -5.86 -7.69
CA LEU A 44 9.90 -5.36 -7.34
C LEU A 44 9.04 -6.41 -6.63
N GLY A 45 9.15 -7.68 -7.03
CA GLY A 45 8.49 -8.79 -6.34
C GLY A 45 8.95 -8.90 -4.89
N LYS A 46 10.28 -8.96 -4.66
CA LYS A 46 10.85 -9.01 -3.30
C LYS A 46 10.46 -7.80 -2.46
N LEU A 47 10.38 -6.61 -3.07
CA LEU A 47 9.94 -5.40 -2.37
C LEU A 47 8.47 -5.49 -1.94
N ALA A 48 7.61 -6.07 -2.79
CA ALA A 48 6.21 -6.30 -2.46
C ALA A 48 6.08 -7.29 -1.29
N ASP A 49 6.85 -8.39 -1.30
CA ASP A 49 6.86 -9.37 -0.21
C ASP A 49 7.29 -8.72 1.12
N VAL A 50 8.36 -7.93 1.11
CA VAL A 50 8.83 -7.18 2.30
C VAL A 50 7.76 -6.19 2.77
N HIS A 51 7.06 -5.53 1.85
CA HIS A 51 5.98 -4.61 2.21
C HIS A 51 4.81 -5.35 2.88
N GLU A 52 4.43 -6.53 2.38
CA GLU A 52 3.40 -7.38 3.00
C GLU A 52 3.82 -7.85 4.40
N GLU A 53 5.07 -8.30 4.56
CA GLU A 53 5.61 -8.67 5.87
C GLU A 53 5.61 -7.50 6.86
N LEU A 54 6.01 -6.31 6.41
CA LEU A 54 5.96 -5.09 7.22
C LEU A 54 4.52 -4.70 7.59
N ASP A 55 3.56 -4.80 6.68
CA ASP A 55 2.15 -4.53 6.99
C ASP A 55 1.62 -5.52 8.04
N MET A 56 1.95 -6.80 7.91
CA MET A 56 1.62 -7.82 8.91
C MET A 56 2.25 -7.51 10.28
N LEU A 57 3.53 -7.11 10.31
CA LEU A 57 4.22 -6.73 11.54
C LEU A 57 3.60 -5.49 12.17
N VAL A 58 3.31 -4.45 11.39
CA VAL A 58 2.67 -3.22 11.88
C VAL A 58 1.29 -3.55 12.46
N ARG A 59 0.45 -4.27 11.72
CA ARG A 59 -0.88 -4.70 12.21
C ARG A 59 -0.77 -5.60 13.44
N GLY A 60 0.21 -6.50 13.48
CA GLY A 60 0.48 -7.40 14.59
C GLY A 60 0.92 -6.67 15.87
N VAL A 61 1.95 -5.82 15.78
CA VAL A 61 2.46 -4.99 16.88
C VAL A 61 1.39 -4.03 17.39
N LEU A 62 0.60 -3.43 16.50
CA LEU A 62 -0.48 -2.56 16.91
C LEU A 62 -1.65 -3.33 17.56
N ARG A 63 -1.87 -4.61 17.20
CA ARG A 63 -2.91 -5.46 17.79
C ARG A 63 -2.50 -6.05 19.14
N LEU A 64 -1.25 -6.48 19.30
CA LEU A 64 -0.76 -7.14 20.52
C LEU A 64 -0.65 -6.18 21.70
N ASP A 65 -0.34 -4.92 21.44
CA ASP A 65 -0.14 -3.90 22.48
C ASP A 65 -1.35 -2.96 22.66
N SER A 66 -2.51 -3.29 22.06
CA SER A 66 -3.71 -2.46 22.19
C SER A 66 -4.87 -3.21 22.86
N PRO A 67 -4.79 -3.46 24.18
CA PRO A 67 -5.98 -3.82 24.94
C PRO A 67 -7.04 -2.71 24.94
N ALA A 68 -6.66 -1.45 24.70
CA ALA A 68 -7.52 -0.28 24.87
C ALA A 68 -8.44 0.07 23.68
N ILE A 69 -8.13 -0.34 22.44
CA ILE A 69 -9.00 0.00 21.29
C ILE A 69 -10.33 -0.78 21.33
N ALA A 70 -10.38 -1.92 22.03
CA ALA A 70 -11.65 -2.61 22.25
C ALA A 70 -12.59 -1.82 23.17
N GLU A 71 -12.06 -0.95 24.03
CA GLU A 71 -12.82 -0.14 24.99
C GLU A 71 -13.24 1.23 24.43
N VAL A 72 -12.50 1.78 23.47
CA VAL A 72 -12.86 3.05 22.82
C VAL A 72 -13.90 2.79 21.72
N GLU A 73 -15.17 3.04 22.04
CA GLU A 73 -16.27 2.97 21.06
C GLU A 73 -15.99 3.89 19.86
N LEU A 74 -15.92 3.31 18.66
CA LEU A 74 -15.65 4.04 17.42
C LEU A 74 -16.91 4.75 16.92
N LYS A 75 -16.83 6.07 16.73
CA LYS A 75 -17.94 6.91 16.28
C LYS A 75 -17.71 7.37 14.84
N ASP A 76 -18.67 7.10 13.94
CA ASP A 76 -18.58 7.57 12.55
C ASP A 76 -18.77 9.09 12.46
N GLY A 77 -17.89 9.76 11.71
CA GLY A 77 -17.92 11.22 11.56
C GLY A 77 -17.36 11.98 12.76
N GLU A 78 -16.68 11.30 13.68
CA GLU A 78 -16.06 11.95 14.84
C GLU A 78 -14.86 12.82 14.43
N ASP A 79 -14.77 14.03 14.98
CA ASP A 79 -13.62 14.91 14.83
C ASP A 79 -12.34 14.29 15.44
N ILE A 80 -11.19 14.43 14.77
CA ILE A 80 -9.92 13.87 15.27
C ILE A 80 -9.63 14.35 16.69
N SER A 81 -9.82 15.63 17.00
CA SER A 81 -9.50 16.16 18.33
C SER A 81 -10.34 15.49 19.40
N SER A 82 -11.64 15.28 19.14
CA SER A 82 -12.56 14.55 20.03
C SER A 82 -12.09 13.10 20.23
N PHE A 83 -11.75 12.40 19.15
CA PHE A 83 -11.26 11.02 19.24
C PHE A 83 -10.00 10.92 20.11
N MET A 84 -9.04 11.83 19.88
CA MET A 84 -7.76 11.82 20.61
C MET A 84 -7.96 12.10 22.10
N GLU A 85 -8.91 12.96 22.48
CA GLU A 85 -9.26 13.21 23.88
C GLU A 85 -9.88 11.97 24.53
N ARG A 86 -10.88 11.35 23.89
CA ARG A 86 -11.51 10.12 24.41
C ARG A 86 -10.51 8.99 24.62
N CYS A 87 -9.57 8.83 23.69
CA CYS A 87 -8.49 7.85 23.85
C CYS A 87 -7.67 8.13 25.12
N ARG A 88 -7.29 9.38 25.39
CA ARG A 88 -6.54 9.73 26.60
C ARG A 88 -7.36 9.48 27.87
N GLU A 89 -8.64 9.82 27.86
CA GLU A 89 -9.55 9.59 29.00
C GLU A 89 -9.70 8.09 29.31
N ALA A 90 -9.70 7.25 28.27
CA ALA A 90 -9.70 5.79 28.40
C ALA A 90 -8.32 5.20 28.76
N GLY A 91 -7.30 6.03 29.00
CA GLY A 91 -5.94 5.57 29.30
C GLY A 91 -5.19 4.98 28.09
N ALA A 92 -5.70 5.18 26.88
CA ALA A 92 -5.09 4.74 25.63
C ALA A 92 -4.15 5.80 25.04
N ASP A 93 -3.09 5.37 24.34
CA ASP A 93 -2.31 6.28 23.50
C ASP A 93 -3.15 6.67 22.26
N PRO A 94 -3.50 7.95 22.09
CA PRO A 94 -4.36 8.39 21.01
C PRO A 94 -3.69 8.29 19.63
N ASN A 95 -2.38 8.51 19.54
CA ASN A 95 -1.64 8.38 18.28
C ASN A 95 -1.56 6.92 17.85
N ARG A 96 -1.29 6.03 18.81
CA ARG A 96 -1.23 4.59 18.55
C ARG A 96 -2.59 4.02 18.16
N SER A 97 -3.65 4.48 18.83
CA SER A 97 -5.03 4.09 18.53
C SER A 97 -5.45 4.56 17.14
N LEU A 98 -5.14 5.80 16.78
CA LEU A 98 -5.38 6.33 15.44
C LEU A 98 -4.61 5.55 14.38
N ALA A 99 -3.31 5.30 14.60
CA ALA A 99 -2.47 4.55 13.67
C ALA A 99 -3.01 3.14 13.42
N TYR A 100 -3.45 2.43 14.45
CA TYR A 100 -4.08 1.11 14.30
C TYR A 100 -5.35 1.17 13.46
N LEU A 101 -6.25 2.11 13.72
CA LEU A 101 -7.52 2.22 13.00
C LEU A 101 -7.33 2.49 11.51
N LEU A 102 -6.32 3.31 11.17
CA LEU A 102 -5.96 3.62 9.79
C LEU A 102 -5.24 2.42 9.13
N ALA A 103 -4.27 1.81 9.82
CA ALA A 103 -3.50 0.68 9.30
C ALA A 103 -4.35 -0.59 9.09
N THR A 104 -5.36 -0.80 9.95
CA THR A 104 -6.32 -1.92 9.81
C THR A 104 -7.53 -1.57 8.95
N GLU A 105 -7.53 -0.40 8.30
CA GLU A 105 -8.60 0.07 7.44
C GLU A 105 -9.99 0.07 8.10
N ARG A 106 -10.06 0.14 9.44
CA ARG A 106 -11.32 0.24 10.18
C ARG A 106 -11.92 1.64 10.10
N ALA A 107 -11.08 2.64 9.89
CA ALA A 107 -11.47 4.02 9.67
C ALA A 107 -10.57 4.68 8.61
N LYS A 108 -11.03 5.82 8.09
CA LYS A 108 -10.27 6.70 7.22
C LYS A 108 -10.45 8.14 7.64
N LEU A 109 -9.47 8.99 7.34
CA LEU A 109 -9.57 10.43 7.55
C LEU A 109 -10.24 11.10 6.35
N VAL A 110 -11.26 11.93 6.62
CA VAL A 110 -11.98 12.69 5.60
C VAL A 110 -12.05 14.14 6.03
N LYS A 111 -11.87 15.06 5.08
CA LYS A 111 -12.13 16.47 5.32
C LYS A 111 -13.63 16.74 5.19
N ASP A 112 -14.24 17.27 6.24
CA ASP A 112 -15.67 17.58 6.31
C ASP A 112 -15.86 18.98 6.90
N GLY A 113 -16.46 19.90 6.13
CA GLY A 113 -16.78 21.25 6.62
C GLY A 113 -15.62 22.05 7.21
N GLY A 114 -14.37 21.81 6.76
CA GLY A 114 -13.17 22.47 7.29
C GLY A 114 -12.47 21.75 8.45
N ARG A 115 -13.02 20.61 8.90
CA ARG A 115 -12.45 19.74 9.94
C ARG A 115 -11.99 18.42 9.35
N VAL A 116 -11.18 17.67 10.08
CA VAL A 116 -10.81 16.31 9.71
C VAL A 116 -11.52 15.35 10.65
N VAL A 117 -12.31 14.45 10.07
CA VAL A 117 -13.13 13.48 10.80
C VAL A 117 -12.71 12.05 10.48
N LEU A 118 -12.88 11.17 11.46
CA LEU A 118 -12.77 9.73 11.30
C LEU A 118 -14.09 9.19 10.72
N ARG A 119 -14.01 8.61 9.52
CA ARG A 119 -15.12 7.87 8.92
C ARG A 119 -14.85 6.37 9.01
N LEU A 120 -15.81 5.62 9.53
CA LEU A 120 -15.69 4.16 9.60
C LEU A 120 -15.80 3.58 8.19
N VAL A 121 -14.89 2.68 7.86
CA VAL A 121 -14.98 1.93 6.61
C VAL A 121 -15.90 0.76 6.89
N GLY A 122 -17.15 0.85 6.40
CA GLY A 122 -18.14 -0.21 6.61
C GLY A 122 -17.57 -1.56 6.16
N ARG A 123 -17.79 -2.61 6.98
CA ARG A 123 -17.55 -3.98 6.55
C ARG A 123 -18.30 -4.17 5.24
N ARG A 124 -17.58 -4.39 4.13
CA ARG A 124 -18.16 -5.08 2.99
C ARG A 124 -18.52 -6.47 3.53
N THR A 125 -19.80 -6.66 3.81
CA THR A 125 -20.42 -7.98 3.96
C THR A 125 -20.25 -8.78 2.69
#